data_AF-A0A1I8MUU9-F1
#
_entry.id   AF-A0A1I8MUU9-F1
#
_cell.length_a   1.000
_cell.length_b   1.000
_cell.length_c   1.000
_cell.angle_alpha   90.00
_cell.angle_beta   90.00
_cell.angle_gamma   90.00
#
_symmetry.space_group_name_H-M   'P 1'
#
loop_
_entity.id
_entity.type
_entity.pdbx_description
1 polymer ?
#
loop_
_entity_poly.entity_id
_entity_poly.type
_entity_poly.pdbx_seq_one_letter_code
_entity_poly.pdbx_strand_id
1 'polypeptide(L)'
;MGGPKKEETPPGGGPTSLFILTEDNPIRKYTRFIIEWPPFEYTVLLTIIANCVVLALEEHLPECDKTVLAQKLEKTETYFLCIFCVEASLKILALGLVLHKHSYLRNIWNIMDFFVVVTGFMTQFPQLGPEVDLRTLRAIRVLRPLKLVSGIPSLQVVLKSIIKAMAPLLQIGLLVLFAIVIFAIIGLEFYSGALHKTCYSLEDPNKPVKEGESETPCNTDNATDKSGGSYVCNYTTSMCLEKWDGPNSGITSFDNIGFAMLTVFQCITMEGWTAILYWVNDI
;
A
#
# COMPACT_ATOMS: atom_id res chain seq x y z
N MET A 1 3.02 -57.05 -13.10
CA MET A 1 1.57 -56.78 -13.28
C MET A 1 0.96 -56.56 -11.90
N GLY A 2 0.70 -55.32 -11.53
CA GLY A 2 0.08 -54.96 -10.26
C GLY A 2 -0.57 -53.60 -10.40
N GLY A 3 -1.81 -53.58 -10.90
CA GLY A 3 -2.59 -52.36 -11.04
C GLY A 3 -3.10 -51.87 -9.68
N PRO A 4 -3.26 -50.55 -9.48
CA PRO A 4 -3.78 -50.01 -8.23
C PRO A 4 -5.28 -50.30 -8.10
N LYS A 5 -5.67 -50.81 -6.92
CA LYS A 5 -7.05 -51.07 -6.52
C LYS A 5 -7.84 -49.74 -6.52
N LYS A 6 -9.00 -49.73 -7.20
CA LYS A 6 -10.02 -48.70 -7.03
C LYS A 6 -10.65 -48.88 -5.64
N GLU A 7 -10.55 -47.86 -4.79
CA GLU A 7 -11.35 -47.77 -3.56
C GLU A 7 -12.81 -47.52 -3.96
N GLU A 8 -13.67 -48.47 -3.66
CA GLU A 8 -15.13 -48.32 -3.73
C GLU A 8 -15.58 -47.35 -2.64
N THR A 9 -16.21 -46.25 -3.06
CA THR A 9 -16.88 -45.32 -2.15
C THR A 9 -18.24 -45.89 -1.76
N PRO A 10 -18.63 -45.89 -0.46
CA PRO A 10 -19.91 -46.44 -0.02
C PRO A 10 -21.10 -45.58 -0.48
N PRO A 11 -22.31 -46.17 -0.60
CA PRO A 11 -23.48 -45.48 -1.12
C PRO A 11 -24.11 -44.62 -0.02
N GLY A 12 -24.20 -43.31 -0.25
CA GLY A 12 -24.98 -42.39 0.57
C GLY A 12 -24.15 -41.46 1.44
N GLY A 13 -24.20 -40.17 1.10
CA GLY A 13 -23.78 -39.07 1.98
C GLY A 13 -22.51 -38.33 1.55
N GLY A 14 -22.50 -37.74 0.35
CA GLY A 14 -21.57 -36.64 0.06
C GLY A 14 -21.80 -35.47 1.03
N PRO A 15 -20.75 -34.74 1.48
CA PRO A 15 -20.92 -33.75 2.53
C PRO A 15 -21.84 -32.60 2.09
N THR A 16 -22.66 -32.10 3.01
CA THR A 16 -23.60 -31.00 2.81
C THR A 16 -22.89 -29.65 2.80
N SER A 17 -23.17 -28.77 1.82
CA SER A 17 -22.86 -27.35 1.98
C SER A 17 -23.91 -26.71 2.90
N LEU A 18 -23.48 -25.85 3.84
CA LEU A 18 -24.39 -25.08 4.72
C LEU A 18 -25.30 -25.90 5.66
N PHE A 19 -24.96 -27.16 5.97
CA PHE A 19 -25.78 -28.06 6.81
C PHE A 19 -27.21 -28.34 6.29
N ILE A 20 -27.62 -27.78 5.13
CA ILE A 20 -28.98 -27.87 4.56
C ILE A 20 -28.96 -28.34 3.09
N LEU A 21 -27.86 -28.16 2.34
CA LEU A 21 -27.78 -28.46 0.91
C LEU A 21 -26.94 -29.72 0.66
N THR A 22 -27.60 -30.88 0.55
CA THR A 22 -27.04 -32.14 0.02
C THR A 22 -26.55 -31.96 -1.43
N GLU A 23 -25.55 -32.72 -1.88
CA GLU A 23 -25.00 -32.65 -3.26
C GLU A 23 -26.06 -32.74 -4.38
N ASP A 24 -27.20 -33.39 -4.10
CA ASP A 24 -28.28 -33.63 -5.07
C ASP A 24 -29.30 -32.50 -5.19
N ASN A 25 -29.16 -31.40 -4.45
CA ASN A 25 -30.16 -30.34 -4.48
C ASN A 25 -30.12 -29.60 -5.85
N PRO A 26 -31.23 -29.54 -6.63
CA PRO A 26 -31.23 -28.95 -7.97
C PRO A 26 -30.68 -27.53 -8.01
N ILE A 27 -30.92 -26.75 -6.94
CA ILE A 27 -30.40 -25.39 -6.80
C ILE A 27 -28.87 -25.36 -6.91
N ARG A 28 -28.16 -26.27 -6.22
CA ARG A 28 -26.69 -26.33 -6.27
C ARG A 28 -26.18 -26.74 -7.66
N LYS A 29 -26.89 -27.66 -8.33
CA LYS A 29 -26.56 -28.10 -9.71
C LYS A 29 -26.76 -26.97 -10.72
N TYR A 30 -27.85 -26.21 -10.62
CA TYR A 30 -28.09 -25.03 -11.44
C TYR A 30 -27.08 -23.91 -11.17
N THR A 31 -26.76 -23.61 -9.92
CA THR A 31 -25.75 -22.59 -9.58
C THR A 31 -24.36 -22.99 -10.08
N ARG A 32 -23.99 -24.27 -9.96
CA ARG A 32 -22.71 -24.77 -10.49
C ARG A 32 -22.65 -24.67 -12.01
N PHE A 33 -23.74 -25.00 -12.71
CA PHE A 33 -23.86 -24.80 -14.15
C PHE A 33 -23.68 -23.32 -14.51
N ILE A 34 -24.34 -22.39 -13.81
CA ILE A 34 -24.21 -20.94 -14.06
C ILE A 34 -22.78 -20.43 -13.87
N ILE A 35 -22.04 -20.92 -12.87
CA ILE A 35 -20.66 -20.47 -12.61
C ILE A 35 -19.68 -21.06 -13.62
N GLU A 36 -19.90 -22.31 -14.05
CA GLU A 36 -19.05 -22.98 -15.04
C GLU A 36 -19.34 -22.48 -16.48
N TRP A 37 -20.33 -21.59 -16.67
CA TRP A 37 -20.62 -21.01 -17.97
C TRP A 37 -19.54 -20.00 -18.42
N PRO A 38 -18.88 -20.23 -19.56
CA PRO A 38 -17.86 -19.31 -20.07
C PRO A 38 -18.34 -17.86 -20.26
N PRO A 39 -19.57 -17.58 -20.76
CA PRO A 39 -20.06 -16.21 -20.88
C PRO A 39 -20.20 -15.47 -19.54
N PHE A 40 -20.51 -16.21 -18.46
CA PHE A 40 -20.64 -15.62 -17.12
C PHE A 40 -19.27 -15.12 -16.64
N GLU A 41 -18.22 -15.91 -16.83
CA GLU A 41 -16.83 -15.54 -16.52
C GLU A 41 -16.40 -14.28 -17.28
N TYR A 42 -16.64 -14.22 -18.60
CA TYR A 42 -16.33 -13.03 -19.40
C TYR A 42 -17.11 -11.79 -18.98
N THR A 43 -18.38 -11.95 -18.57
CA THR A 43 -19.22 -10.83 -18.11
C THR A 43 -18.69 -10.25 -16.80
N VAL A 44 -18.31 -11.10 -15.85
CA VAL A 44 -17.69 -10.67 -14.59
C VAL A 44 -16.36 -9.96 -14.87
N LEU A 45 -15.53 -10.52 -15.74
CA LEU A 45 -14.26 -9.91 -16.13
C LEU A 45 -14.44 -8.53 -16.77
N LEU A 46 -15.38 -8.38 -17.71
CA LEU A 46 -15.70 -7.10 -18.33
C LEU A 46 -16.19 -6.08 -17.29
N THR A 47 -16.99 -6.54 -16.33
CA THR A 47 -17.47 -5.70 -15.22
C THR A 47 -16.32 -5.18 -14.35
N ILE A 48 -15.31 -6.01 -14.08
CA ILE A 48 -14.09 -5.60 -13.35
C ILE A 48 -13.33 -4.55 -14.15
N ILE A 49 -13.12 -4.76 -15.45
CA ILE A 49 -12.42 -3.81 -16.33
C ILE A 49 -13.18 -2.48 -16.38
N ALA A 50 -14.50 -2.50 -16.55
CA ALA A 50 -15.33 -1.31 -16.52
C ALA A 50 -15.23 -0.57 -15.19
N ASN A 51 -15.17 -1.29 -14.05
CA ASN A 51 -14.96 -0.67 -12.75
C ASN A 51 -13.59 -0.01 -12.63
N CYS A 52 -12.53 -0.62 -13.16
CA CYS A 52 -11.19 -0.01 -13.20
C CYS A 52 -11.18 1.28 -14.04
N VAL A 53 -11.87 1.30 -15.18
CA VAL A 53 -11.99 2.51 -16.02
C VAL A 53 -12.74 3.62 -15.27
N VAL A 54 -13.84 3.28 -14.59
CA VAL A 54 -14.57 4.24 -13.74
C VAL A 54 -13.68 4.79 -12.63
N LEU A 55 -12.90 3.93 -11.96
CA LEU A 55 -11.96 4.38 -10.92
C LEU A 55 -10.85 5.29 -11.48
N ALA A 56 -10.36 5.01 -12.69
CA ALA A 56 -9.34 5.84 -13.34
C ALA A 56 -9.87 7.20 -13.82
N LEU A 57 -11.16 7.28 -14.16
CA LEU A 57 -11.84 8.52 -14.55
C LEU A 57 -12.28 9.36 -13.35
N GLU A 58 -12.09 8.87 -12.13
CA GLU A 58 -12.49 9.59 -10.92
C GLU A 58 -11.48 10.67 -10.55
N GLU A 59 -11.90 11.92 -10.70
CA GLU A 59 -11.09 13.08 -10.34
C GLU A 59 -11.19 13.35 -8.83
N HIS A 60 -10.04 13.39 -8.17
CA HIS A 60 -9.95 13.72 -6.75
C HIS A 60 -9.74 15.24 -6.61
N LEU A 61 -10.79 16.03 -6.82
CA LEU A 61 -10.69 17.48 -6.68
C LEU A 61 -10.56 17.88 -5.20
N PRO A 62 -9.65 18.82 -4.87
CA PRO A 62 -9.65 19.47 -3.56
C PRO A 62 -10.96 20.26 -3.37
N GLU A 63 -11.38 20.40 -2.11
CA GLU A 63 -12.54 21.20 -1.68
C GLU A 63 -13.95 20.72 -2.07
N CYS A 64 -14.22 19.40 -2.02
CA CYS A 64 -15.59 18.83 -2.11
C CYS A 64 -16.41 19.28 -3.34
N ASP A 65 -15.79 19.87 -4.35
CA ASP A 65 -16.47 20.30 -5.56
C ASP A 65 -16.77 19.06 -6.42
N LYS A 66 -17.97 18.52 -6.24
CA LYS A 66 -18.40 17.33 -6.96
C LYS A 66 -18.97 17.74 -8.31
N THR A 67 -18.20 17.52 -9.37
CA THR A 67 -18.69 17.63 -10.73
C THR A 67 -19.87 16.67 -10.98
N VAL A 68 -20.74 17.00 -11.93
CA VAL A 68 -21.86 16.13 -12.35
C VAL A 68 -21.36 14.74 -12.79
N LEU A 69 -20.13 14.68 -13.31
CA LEU A 69 -19.44 13.45 -13.65
C LEU A 69 -19.18 12.62 -12.39
N ALA A 70 -18.53 13.18 -11.36
CA ALA A 70 -18.22 12.49 -10.11
C ALA A 70 -19.47 11.88 -9.44
N GLN A 71 -20.59 12.61 -9.43
CA GLN A 71 -21.86 12.10 -8.88
C GLN A 71 -22.40 10.88 -9.65
N LYS A 72 -22.26 10.88 -10.99
CA LYS A 72 -22.66 9.72 -11.80
C LYS A 72 -21.73 8.53 -11.59
N LEU A 73 -20.43 8.76 -11.39
CA LEU A 73 -19.46 7.70 -11.09
C LEU A 73 -19.77 7.04 -9.73
N GLU A 74 -20.06 7.82 -8.68
CA GLU A 74 -20.45 7.29 -7.36
C GLU A 74 -21.69 6.37 -7.46
N LYS A 75 -22.69 6.76 -8.26
CA LYS A 75 -23.87 5.92 -8.48
C LYS A 75 -23.52 4.61 -9.20
N THR A 76 -22.58 4.67 -10.15
CA THR A 76 -22.12 3.50 -10.92
C THR A 76 -21.39 2.49 -10.05
N GLU A 77 -20.65 2.93 -9.02
CA GLU A 77 -20.01 2.02 -8.04
C GLU A 77 -21.00 1.10 -7.33
N THR A 78 -22.18 1.62 -6.96
CA THR A 78 -23.21 0.82 -6.28
C THR A 78 -23.69 -0.31 -7.19
N TYR A 79 -23.84 -0.06 -8.50
CA TYR A 79 -24.21 -1.09 -9.46
C TYR A 79 -23.14 -2.17 -9.58
N PHE A 80 -21.86 -1.81 -9.66
CA PHE A 80 -20.76 -2.79 -9.69
C PHE A 80 -20.71 -3.65 -8.43
N LEU A 81 -20.91 -3.04 -7.25
CA LEU A 81 -20.96 -3.76 -5.99
C LEU A 81 -22.10 -4.80 -5.96
N CYS A 82 -23.29 -4.45 -6.47
CA CYS A 82 -24.40 -5.38 -6.57
C CYS A 82 -24.06 -6.59 -7.45
N ILE A 83 -23.43 -6.39 -8.61
CA ILE A 83 -23.02 -7.48 -9.51
C ILE A 83 -22.01 -8.39 -8.79
N PHE A 84 -21.01 -7.83 -8.11
CA PHE A 84 -20.04 -8.61 -7.35
C PHE A 84 -20.65 -9.35 -6.16
N CYS A 85 -21.66 -8.78 -5.51
CA CYS A 85 -22.40 -9.44 -4.44
C CYS A 85 -23.15 -10.67 -4.97
N VAL A 86 -23.84 -10.53 -6.12
CA VAL A 86 -24.52 -11.65 -6.78
C VAL A 86 -23.53 -12.74 -7.14
N GLU A 87 -22.42 -12.39 -7.79
CA GLU A 87 -21.37 -13.35 -8.15
C GLU A 87 -20.77 -14.08 -6.93
N ALA A 88 -20.44 -13.35 -5.85
CA ALA A 88 -19.95 -13.95 -4.61
C ALA A 88 -21.00 -14.87 -3.97
N SER A 89 -22.27 -14.46 -3.94
CA SER A 89 -23.36 -15.29 -3.39
C SER A 89 -23.57 -16.59 -4.19
N LEU A 90 -23.52 -16.53 -5.53
CA LEU A 90 -23.58 -17.70 -6.40
C LEU A 90 -22.40 -18.64 -6.12
N LYS A 91 -21.17 -18.10 -6.06
CA LYS A 91 -19.97 -18.90 -5.75
C LYS A 91 -20.07 -19.58 -4.39
N ILE A 92 -20.56 -18.88 -3.37
CA ILE A 92 -20.78 -19.44 -2.02
C ILE A 92 -21.81 -20.57 -2.05
N LEU A 93 -22.91 -20.41 -2.79
CA LEU A 93 -23.96 -21.44 -2.89
C LEU A 93 -23.49 -22.70 -3.64
N ALA A 94 -22.68 -22.55 -4.70
CA ALA A 94 -22.17 -23.70 -5.45
C ALA A 94 -21.06 -24.48 -4.72
N LEU A 95 -20.08 -23.76 -4.16
CA LEU A 95 -18.87 -24.34 -3.55
C LEU A 95 -19.05 -24.69 -2.06
N GLY A 96 -19.99 -24.04 -1.38
CA GLY A 96 -20.17 -24.13 0.07
C GLY A 96 -19.17 -23.25 0.86
N LEU A 97 -19.59 -22.83 2.06
CA LEU A 97 -18.82 -21.89 2.90
C LEU A 97 -17.50 -22.45 3.44
N VAL A 98 -17.53 -23.55 4.23
CA VAL A 98 -16.35 -23.99 5.03
C VAL A 98 -16.08 -25.51 5.04
N LEU A 99 -17.10 -26.38 4.95
CA LEU A 99 -16.95 -27.82 5.28
C LEU A 99 -16.40 -28.73 4.17
N HIS A 100 -16.24 -28.26 2.93
CA HIS A 100 -15.72 -29.05 1.80
C HIS A 100 -14.22 -28.83 1.55
N LYS A 101 -13.52 -29.83 1.01
CA LYS A 101 -12.08 -29.72 0.64
C LYS A 101 -11.83 -28.65 -0.45
N HIS A 102 -12.84 -28.33 -1.25
CA HIS A 102 -12.87 -27.25 -2.25
C HIS A 102 -13.75 -26.06 -1.84
N SER A 103 -13.91 -25.80 -0.53
CA SER A 103 -14.74 -24.69 -0.03
C SER A 103 -14.29 -23.33 -0.51
N TYR A 104 -15.25 -22.42 -0.66
CA TYR A 104 -15.04 -21.04 -1.12
C TYR A 104 -13.96 -20.31 -0.31
N LEU A 105 -14.01 -20.39 1.03
CA LEU A 105 -13.09 -19.67 1.93
C LEU A 105 -11.69 -20.31 2.05
N ARG A 106 -11.41 -21.44 1.42
CA ARG A 106 -10.06 -22.04 1.43
C ARG A 106 -9.19 -21.59 0.26
N ASN A 107 -9.81 -21.03 -0.79
CA ASN A 107 -9.11 -20.46 -1.92
C ASN A 107 -8.79 -18.98 -1.64
N ILE A 108 -7.50 -18.64 -1.54
CA ILE A 108 -7.01 -17.28 -1.25
C ILE A 108 -7.63 -16.25 -2.21
N TRP A 109 -7.84 -16.61 -3.48
CA TRP A 109 -8.43 -15.73 -4.49
C TRP A 109 -9.89 -15.42 -4.20
N ASN A 110 -10.66 -16.42 -3.76
CA ASN A 110 -12.05 -16.22 -3.38
C ASN A 110 -12.18 -15.43 -2.06
N ILE A 111 -11.23 -15.59 -1.13
CA ILE A 111 -11.17 -14.77 0.10
C ILE A 111 -10.96 -13.29 -0.26
N MET A 112 -10.08 -13.00 -1.22
CA MET A 112 -9.88 -11.63 -1.70
C MET A 112 -11.16 -11.06 -2.34
N ASP A 113 -11.84 -11.85 -3.18
CA ASP A 113 -13.12 -11.44 -3.78
C ASP A 113 -14.17 -11.11 -2.70
N PHE A 114 -14.26 -11.96 -1.67
CA PHE A 114 -15.17 -11.77 -0.54
C PHE A 114 -14.84 -10.51 0.27
N PHE A 115 -13.56 -10.29 0.57
CA PHE A 115 -13.10 -9.10 1.28
C PHE A 115 -13.48 -7.82 0.54
N VAL A 116 -13.28 -7.77 -0.77
CA VAL A 116 -13.67 -6.63 -1.61
C VAL A 116 -15.18 -6.37 -1.55
N VAL A 117 -16.02 -7.41 -1.58
CA VAL A 117 -17.48 -7.26 -1.45
C VAL A 117 -17.89 -6.77 -0.06
N VAL A 118 -17.30 -7.32 1.01
CA VAL A 118 -17.61 -6.92 2.40
C VAL A 118 -17.25 -5.47 2.65
N THR A 119 -16.04 -5.05 2.28
CA THR A 119 -15.59 -3.65 2.42
C THR A 119 -16.43 -2.69 1.59
N GLY A 120 -16.81 -3.07 0.36
CA GLY A 120 -17.74 -2.30 -0.46
C GLY A 120 -19.13 -2.13 0.19
N PHE A 121 -19.65 -3.20 0.80
CA PHE A 121 -20.90 -3.12 1.55
C PHE A 121 -20.74 -2.19 2.76
N MET A 122 -19.65 -2.31 3.53
CA MET A 122 -19.39 -1.42 4.68
C MET A 122 -19.36 0.06 4.29
N THR A 123 -18.82 0.42 3.12
CA THR A 123 -18.83 1.82 2.65
C THR A 123 -20.22 2.37 2.31
N GLN A 124 -21.20 1.50 2.03
CA GLN A 124 -22.56 1.86 1.64
C GLN A 124 -23.54 1.93 2.82
N PHE A 125 -23.14 1.47 4.01
CA PHE A 125 -23.95 1.55 5.23
C PHE A 125 -23.43 2.70 6.12
N PRO A 126 -23.91 3.94 5.92
CA PRO A 126 -23.49 5.11 6.71
C PRO A 126 -24.00 5.12 8.16
N GLN A 127 -24.65 4.05 8.62
CA GLN A 127 -25.35 4.00 9.91
C GLN A 127 -24.51 3.39 11.06
N LEU A 128 -23.28 2.95 10.81
CA LEU A 128 -22.41 2.35 11.83
C LEU A 128 -21.28 3.30 12.24
N GLY A 129 -21.66 4.35 12.96
CA GLY A 129 -20.79 5.06 13.91
C GLY A 129 -20.06 6.33 13.42
N PRO A 130 -19.82 7.33 14.30
CA PRO A 130 -19.23 8.62 13.93
C PRO A 130 -17.69 8.62 13.79
N GLU A 131 -17.01 7.49 14.03
CA GLU A 131 -15.54 7.46 14.18
C GLU A 131 -14.79 6.80 13.03
N VAL A 132 -15.48 6.16 12.08
CA VAL A 132 -14.83 5.61 10.88
C VAL A 132 -14.79 6.67 9.79
N ASP A 133 -13.59 7.23 9.55
CA ASP A 133 -13.36 8.19 8.46
C ASP A 133 -13.67 7.52 7.12
N LEU A 134 -14.84 7.81 6.56
CA LEU A 134 -15.35 7.26 5.31
C LEU A 134 -14.38 7.44 4.13
N ARG A 135 -13.44 8.39 4.24
CA ARG A 135 -12.34 8.60 3.27
C ARG A 135 -11.40 7.41 3.20
N THR A 136 -11.03 6.83 4.34
CA THR A 136 -10.13 5.66 4.40
C THR A 136 -10.81 4.41 3.87
N LEU A 137 -12.08 4.18 4.21
CA LEU A 137 -12.86 3.05 3.68
C LEU A 137 -13.10 3.18 2.17
N ARG A 138 -13.26 4.41 1.67
CA ARG A 138 -13.33 4.66 0.22
C ARG A 138 -12.01 4.33 -0.48
N ALA A 139 -10.86 4.59 0.14
CA ALA A 139 -9.55 4.24 -0.44
C ALA A 139 -9.39 2.73 -0.70
N ILE A 140 -10.04 1.88 0.09
CA ILE A 140 -10.00 0.41 -0.07
C ILE A 140 -10.49 -0.04 -1.46
N ARG A 141 -11.33 0.76 -2.14
CA ARG A 141 -11.77 0.45 -3.52
C ARG A 141 -10.62 0.37 -4.52
N VAL A 142 -9.44 0.94 -4.22
CA VAL A 142 -8.21 0.79 -5.01
C VAL A 142 -7.72 -0.66 -5.09
N LEU A 143 -8.22 -1.54 -4.21
CA LEU A 143 -7.92 -2.97 -4.23
C LEU A 143 -8.82 -3.75 -5.21
N ARG A 144 -9.92 -3.17 -5.72
CA ARG A 144 -10.84 -3.86 -6.66
C ARG A 144 -10.15 -4.37 -7.94
N PRO A 145 -9.17 -3.66 -8.55
CA PRO A 145 -8.39 -4.20 -9.66
C PRO A 145 -7.68 -5.53 -9.34
N LEU A 146 -7.39 -5.83 -8.07
CA LEU A 146 -6.80 -7.13 -7.68
C LEU A 146 -7.74 -8.31 -7.97
N LYS A 147 -9.05 -8.07 -8.10
CA LYS A 147 -10.02 -9.09 -8.53
C LYS A 147 -9.80 -9.55 -9.97
N LEU A 148 -9.13 -8.76 -10.79
CA LEU A 148 -8.72 -9.19 -12.14
C LEU A 148 -7.72 -10.36 -12.06
N VAL A 149 -6.91 -10.41 -11.00
CA VAL A 149 -6.00 -11.53 -10.74
C VAL A 149 -6.77 -12.80 -10.37
N SER A 150 -7.80 -12.70 -9.53
CA SER A 150 -8.63 -13.86 -9.18
C SER A 150 -9.44 -14.36 -10.38
N GLY A 151 -9.81 -13.48 -11.30
CA GLY A 151 -10.50 -13.82 -12.55
C GLY A 151 -9.63 -14.48 -13.62
N ILE A 152 -8.33 -14.14 -13.73
CA ILE A 152 -7.45 -14.65 -14.79
C ILE A 152 -6.44 -15.67 -14.22
N PRO A 153 -6.57 -16.98 -14.51
CA PRO A 153 -5.72 -18.01 -13.93
C PRO A 153 -4.23 -17.84 -14.26
N SER A 154 -3.90 -17.32 -15.45
CA SER A 154 -2.51 -17.04 -15.85
C SER A 154 -1.83 -16.04 -14.92
N LEU A 155 -2.53 -14.99 -14.48
CA LEU A 155 -1.98 -14.00 -13.53
C LEU A 155 -1.75 -14.59 -12.15
N GLN A 156 -2.61 -15.53 -11.72
CA GLN A 156 -2.42 -16.22 -10.45
C GLN A 156 -1.11 -17.03 -10.42
N VAL A 157 -0.75 -17.68 -11.53
CA VAL A 157 0.50 -18.43 -11.65
C VAL A 157 1.71 -17.50 -11.59
N VAL A 158 1.63 -16.35 -12.28
CA VAL A 158 2.69 -15.33 -12.26
C VAL A 158 2.90 -14.79 -10.84
N LEU A 159 1.83 -14.37 -10.15
CA LEU A 159 1.95 -13.85 -8.79
C LEU A 159 2.43 -14.88 -7.78
N LYS A 160 1.97 -16.14 -7.89
CA LYS A 160 2.52 -17.24 -7.07
C LYS A 160 4.02 -17.42 -7.31
N SER A 161 4.46 -17.26 -8.54
CA SER A 161 5.89 -17.35 -8.90
C SER A 161 6.69 -16.19 -8.30
N ILE A 162 6.15 -14.97 -8.34
CA ILE A 162 6.76 -13.78 -7.69
C ILE A 162 6.89 -13.98 -6.18
N ILE A 163 5.81 -14.40 -5.51
CA ILE A 163 5.82 -14.64 -4.06
C ILE A 163 6.84 -15.72 -3.68
N LYS A 164 6.92 -16.79 -4.48
CA LYS A 164 7.91 -17.86 -4.26
C LYS A 164 9.34 -17.36 -4.45
N ALA A 165 9.59 -16.47 -5.41
CA ALA A 165 10.89 -15.84 -5.63
C ALA A 165 11.25 -14.80 -4.55
N MET A 166 10.25 -14.20 -3.89
CA MET A 166 10.46 -13.21 -2.83
C MET A 166 10.98 -13.84 -1.52
N ALA A 167 10.61 -15.08 -1.22
CA ALA A 167 11.03 -15.78 0.00
C ALA A 167 12.57 -15.80 0.22
N PRO A 168 13.42 -16.17 -0.75
CA PRO A 168 14.87 -16.09 -0.58
C PRO A 168 15.39 -14.64 -0.49
N LEU A 169 14.76 -13.69 -1.19
CA LEU A 169 15.15 -12.28 -1.14
C LEU A 169 14.91 -11.65 0.25
N LEU A 170 13.92 -12.14 1.00
CA LEU A 170 13.65 -11.68 2.36
C LEU A 170 14.84 -11.87 3.29
N GLN A 171 15.63 -12.95 3.12
CA GLN A 171 16.84 -13.18 3.92
C GLN A 171 17.91 -12.12 3.66
N ILE A 172 18.11 -11.75 2.40
CA ILE A 172 19.03 -10.67 2.01
C ILE A 172 18.48 -9.32 2.49
N GLY A 173 17.18 -9.09 2.34
CA GLY A 173 16.51 -7.88 2.82
C GLY A 173 16.65 -7.70 4.32
N LEU A 174 16.59 -8.78 5.11
CA LEU A 174 16.82 -8.73 6.54
C LEU A 174 18.26 -8.33 6.88
N LEU A 175 19.25 -8.85 6.15
CA LEU A 175 20.66 -8.45 6.31
C LEU A 175 20.85 -6.95 6.00
N VAL A 176 20.23 -6.45 4.92
CA VAL A 176 20.28 -5.03 4.57
C VAL A 176 19.60 -4.16 5.64
N LEU A 177 18.47 -4.61 6.19
CA LEU A 177 17.79 -3.92 7.30
C LEU A 177 18.69 -3.82 8.54
N PHE A 178 19.39 -4.90 8.91
CA PHE A 178 20.35 -4.86 10.01
C PHE A 178 21.49 -3.86 9.74
N ALA A 179 22.01 -3.81 8.51
CA ALA A 179 23.03 -2.82 8.13
C ALA A 179 22.49 -1.38 8.24
N ILE A 180 21.26 -1.13 7.77
CA ILE A 180 20.60 0.19 7.91
C ILE A 180 20.51 0.59 9.37
N VAL A 181 20.09 -0.32 10.26
CA VAL A 181 19.98 -0.02 11.70
C VAL A 181 21.35 0.32 12.31
N ILE A 182 22.41 -0.42 11.97
CA ILE A 182 23.76 -0.15 12.48
C ILE A 182 24.23 1.23 12.03
N PHE A 183 24.13 1.55 10.74
CA PHE A 183 24.54 2.86 10.22
C PHE A 183 23.65 4.00 10.75
N ALA A 184 22.36 3.75 10.99
CA ALA A 184 21.46 4.74 11.59
C ALA A 184 21.83 5.05 13.05
N ILE A 185 22.19 4.04 13.85
CA ILE A 185 22.67 4.24 15.23
C ILE A 185 23.99 5.03 15.21
N ILE A 186 24.93 4.67 14.34
CA ILE A 186 26.18 5.42 14.17
C ILE A 186 25.86 6.87 13.79
N GLY A 187 25.04 7.09 12.77
CA GLY A 187 24.67 8.44 12.33
C GLY A 187 23.99 9.26 13.42
N LEU A 188 23.13 8.64 14.23
CA LEU A 188 22.48 9.28 15.38
C LEU A 188 23.51 9.71 16.45
N GLU A 189 24.43 8.82 16.83
CA GLU A 189 25.45 9.15 17.84
C GLU A 189 26.39 10.28 17.39
N PHE A 190 26.70 10.36 16.09
CA PHE A 190 27.61 11.38 15.56
C PHE A 190 26.93 12.70 15.20
N TYR A 191 25.71 12.67 14.66
CA TYR A 191 25.07 13.82 14.02
C TYR A 191 23.73 14.24 14.65
N SER A 192 23.36 13.70 15.81
CA SER A 192 22.17 14.14 16.55
C SER A 192 22.23 15.63 16.86
N GLY A 193 21.17 16.36 16.49
CA GLY A 193 21.03 17.80 16.71
C GLY A 193 21.87 18.69 15.79
N ALA A 194 22.74 18.11 14.96
CA ALA A 194 23.71 18.91 14.20
C ALA A 194 23.07 19.68 13.03
N LEU A 195 21.99 19.16 12.44
CA LEU A 195 21.35 19.70 11.24
C LEU A 195 20.31 20.81 11.51
N HIS A 196 20.25 21.37 12.71
CA HIS A 196 19.28 22.43 13.08
C HIS A 196 19.80 23.87 12.91
N LYS A 197 21.04 24.03 12.44
CA LYS A 197 21.68 25.33 12.25
C LYS A 197 21.65 25.74 10.78
N THR A 198 21.14 26.93 10.48
CA THR A 198 21.22 27.54 9.13
C THR A 198 21.46 29.04 9.23
N CYS A 199 21.77 29.67 8.10
CA CYS A 199 22.03 31.10 8.00
C CYS A 199 20.71 31.89 7.97
N TYR A 200 20.51 32.79 8.94
CA TYR A 200 19.38 33.72 9.01
C TYR A 200 19.83 35.15 8.73
N SER A 201 18.94 35.98 8.19
CA SER A 201 19.27 37.38 7.86
C SER A 201 19.47 38.23 9.11
N LEU A 202 20.41 39.19 9.05
CA LEU A 202 20.60 40.19 10.10
C LEU A 202 19.44 41.20 10.19
N GLU A 203 18.72 41.45 9.09
CA GLU A 203 17.60 42.39 9.04
C GLU A 203 16.31 41.78 9.62
N ASP A 204 16.05 40.51 9.28
CA ASP A 204 14.89 39.74 9.74
C ASP A 204 15.32 38.38 10.33
N PRO A 205 15.44 38.25 11.66
CA PRO A 205 15.96 37.04 12.32
C PRO A 205 15.01 35.83 12.30
N ASN A 206 13.90 35.90 11.56
CA ASN A 206 12.96 34.81 11.32
C ASN A 206 12.98 34.30 9.87
N LYS A 207 13.81 34.90 9.00
CA LYS A 207 13.89 34.52 7.59
C LYS A 207 15.23 33.82 7.32
N PRO A 208 15.21 32.50 6.97
CA PRO A 208 16.41 31.82 6.53
C PRO A 208 16.86 32.40 5.19
N VAL A 209 18.17 32.61 5.05
CA VAL A 209 18.81 33.10 3.84
C VAL A 209 19.27 31.88 3.03
N LYS A 210 18.93 31.88 1.75
CA LYS A 210 19.39 30.85 0.81
C LYS A 210 20.68 31.33 0.17
N GLU A 211 21.81 30.74 0.55
CA GLU A 211 23.08 30.98 -0.12
C GLU A 211 23.26 29.91 -1.23
N GLY A 212 22.61 30.14 -2.39
CA GLY A 212 22.58 29.21 -3.52
C GLY A 212 21.15 28.83 -3.94
N GLU A 213 20.95 27.56 -4.30
CA GLU A 213 19.63 27.04 -4.73
C GLU A 213 18.76 26.57 -3.55
N SER A 214 19.34 26.28 -2.38
CA SER A 214 18.62 25.73 -1.21
C SER A 214 19.22 26.22 0.12
N GLU A 215 18.48 25.98 1.21
CA GLU A 215 18.92 26.26 2.58
C GLU A 215 19.98 25.22 2.98
N THR A 216 21.16 25.68 3.39
CA THR A 216 22.28 24.81 3.79
C THR A 216 22.54 24.90 5.29
N PRO A 217 23.02 23.80 5.91
CA PRO A 217 23.49 23.85 7.28
C PRO A 217 24.69 24.77 7.45
N CYS A 218 24.88 25.32 8.66
CA CYS A 218 26.06 26.10 9.01
C CYS A 218 26.67 25.61 10.33
N ASN A 219 28.00 25.74 10.46
CA ASN A 219 28.71 25.43 11.70
C ASN A 219 28.87 26.66 12.61
N THR A 220 29.44 27.73 12.06
CA THR A 220 29.82 28.94 12.80
C THR A 220 29.71 30.21 11.93
N ASP A 221 29.67 31.36 12.58
CA ASP A 221 29.70 32.70 11.98
C ASP A 221 31.12 33.18 11.65
N ASN A 222 32.10 32.68 12.41
CA ASN A 222 33.48 33.13 12.30
C ASN A 222 34.29 32.17 11.44
N ALA A 223 34.84 32.69 10.33
CA ALA A 223 35.73 31.91 9.46
C ALA A 223 36.99 31.37 10.17
N THR A 224 37.38 31.95 11.30
CA THR A 224 38.53 31.53 12.11
C THR A 224 38.23 30.33 13.02
N ASP A 225 36.97 30.13 13.40
CA ASP A 225 36.52 29.01 14.26
C ASP A 225 36.00 27.82 13.43
N LYS A 226 36.14 27.91 12.10
CA LYS A 226 35.68 26.90 11.15
C LYS A 226 36.39 25.56 11.41
N SER A 227 35.60 24.52 11.69
CA SER A 227 36.11 23.16 11.82
C SER A 227 36.23 22.52 10.44
N GLY A 228 37.44 22.56 9.86
CA GLY A 228 37.72 21.89 8.60
C GLY A 228 36.99 22.51 7.39
N GLY A 229 36.17 21.71 6.70
CA GLY A 229 35.46 22.09 5.48
C GLY A 229 34.13 22.83 5.67
N SER A 230 33.65 22.95 6.92
CA SER A 230 32.29 23.36 7.28
C SER A 230 31.83 24.72 6.72
N TYR A 231 30.55 24.85 6.43
CA TYR A 231 29.98 26.07 5.87
C TYR A 231 29.94 27.20 6.89
N VAL A 232 30.25 28.41 6.43
CA VAL A 232 30.28 29.63 7.25
C VAL A 232 29.39 30.66 6.58
N CYS A 233 28.44 31.20 7.33
CA CYS A 233 27.54 32.24 6.85
C CYS A 233 28.31 33.54 6.55
N ASN A 234 27.82 34.33 5.60
CA ASN A 234 28.41 35.64 5.34
C ASN A 234 28.07 36.63 6.48
N TYR A 235 29.08 36.97 7.29
CA TYR A 235 28.99 37.88 8.44
C TYR A 235 28.37 39.27 8.14
N THR A 236 28.31 39.70 6.89
CA THR A 236 27.70 41.00 6.51
C THR A 236 26.19 40.93 6.30
N THR A 237 25.65 39.75 5.99
CA THR A 237 24.25 39.56 5.56
C THR A 237 23.49 38.56 6.41
N SER A 238 24.19 37.59 7.00
CA SER A 238 23.59 36.45 7.67
C SER A 238 24.36 36.02 8.93
N MET A 239 23.66 35.38 9.87
CA MET A 239 24.19 34.75 11.07
C MET A 239 23.64 33.32 11.21
N CYS A 240 24.43 32.42 11.76
CA CYS A 240 24.16 31.01 11.95
C CYS A 240 23.34 30.82 13.23
N LEU A 241 22.10 30.39 13.09
CA LEU A 241 21.19 30.18 14.23
C LEU A 241 20.61 28.77 14.23
N GLU A 242 20.49 28.20 15.42
CA GLU A 242 19.84 26.92 15.70
C GLU A 242 18.33 27.09 15.84
N LYS A 243 17.67 27.45 14.74
CA LYS A 243 16.21 27.64 14.67
C LYS A 243 15.55 26.89 13.50
N TRP A 244 16.34 26.14 12.76
CA TRP A 244 15.88 25.48 11.55
C TRP A 244 15.31 24.11 11.86
N ASP A 245 14.18 23.78 11.24
CA ASP A 245 13.58 22.45 11.37
C ASP A 245 14.46 21.34 10.74
N GLY A 246 15.41 21.74 9.88
CA GLY A 246 16.36 20.85 9.21
C GLY A 246 16.07 20.71 7.71
N PRO A 247 16.98 20.04 6.96
CA PRO A 247 16.84 19.89 5.52
C PRO A 247 15.56 19.12 5.16
N ASN A 248 14.97 19.43 3.99
CA ASN A 248 13.70 18.87 3.52
C ASN A 248 12.55 18.99 4.54
N SER A 249 12.42 20.15 5.20
CA SER A 249 11.41 20.37 6.26
C SER A 249 11.53 19.40 7.45
N GLY A 250 12.77 19.09 7.84
CA GLY A 250 13.07 18.22 8.99
C GLY A 250 12.90 16.71 8.73
N ILE A 251 12.68 16.28 7.48
CA ILE A 251 12.56 14.85 7.13
C ILE A 251 13.94 14.15 7.18
N THR A 252 14.97 14.82 6.66
CA THR A 252 16.33 14.29 6.64
C THR A 252 17.10 14.77 7.87
N SER A 253 17.07 13.95 8.92
CA SER A 253 17.71 14.24 10.21
C SER A 253 18.22 12.97 10.89
N PHE A 254 19.12 13.13 11.86
CA PHE A 254 19.68 12.06 12.67
C PHE A 254 19.23 12.11 14.15
N ASP A 255 18.18 12.89 14.45
CA ASP A 255 17.77 13.13 15.85
C ASP A 255 17.00 11.96 16.46
N ASN A 256 16.30 11.20 15.62
CA ASN A 256 15.54 10.03 16.01
C ASN A 256 15.92 8.84 15.14
N ILE A 257 15.90 7.64 15.73
CA ILE A 257 16.26 6.40 15.01
C ILE A 257 15.43 6.19 13.74
N GLY A 258 14.15 6.59 13.73
CA GLY A 258 13.28 6.49 12.55
C GLY A 258 13.75 7.36 11.38
N PHE A 259 14.03 8.64 11.62
CA PHE A 259 14.53 9.57 10.60
C PHE A 259 15.95 9.22 10.17
N ALA A 260 16.80 8.77 11.09
CA ALA A 260 18.13 8.28 10.78
C ALA A 260 18.08 7.05 9.84
N MET A 261 17.20 6.09 10.11
CA MET A 261 16.98 4.93 9.22
C MET A 261 16.46 5.36 7.84
N LEU A 262 15.55 6.33 7.76
CA LEU A 262 15.04 6.86 6.49
C LEU A 262 16.16 7.52 5.67
N THR A 263 16.98 8.35 6.33
CA THR A 263 18.11 9.07 5.72
C THR A 263 19.18 8.08 5.22
N VAL A 264 19.51 7.06 6.02
CA VAL A 264 20.44 5.98 5.61
C VAL A 264 19.86 5.15 4.46
N PHE A 265 18.57 4.83 4.51
CA PHE A 265 17.90 4.12 3.42
C PHE A 265 17.96 4.91 2.11
N GLN A 266 17.68 6.21 2.15
CA GLN A 266 17.84 7.12 1.01
C GLN A 266 19.28 7.08 0.45
N CYS A 267 20.30 7.14 1.32
CA CYS A 267 21.69 7.02 0.91
C CYS A 267 22.01 5.69 0.21
N ILE A 268 21.53 4.56 0.75
CA ILE A 268 21.77 3.22 0.17
C ILE A 268 21.08 3.06 -1.19
N THR A 269 19.93 3.70 -1.40
CA THR A 269 19.26 3.72 -2.71
C THR A 269 19.97 4.57 -3.76
N MET A 270 21.05 5.26 -3.39
CA MET A 270 21.83 6.17 -4.23
C MET A 270 21.06 7.37 -4.77
N GLU A 271 19.94 7.73 -4.15
CA GLU A 271 19.13 8.89 -4.51
C GLU A 271 19.35 10.03 -3.50
N GLY A 272 19.90 11.17 -3.95
CA GLY A 272 20.11 12.34 -3.08
C GLY A 272 21.18 12.16 -1.98
N TRP A 273 21.97 11.08 -2.00
CA TRP A 273 23.01 10.82 -1.00
C TRP A 273 24.12 11.89 -0.98
N THR A 274 24.42 12.50 -2.13
CA THR A 274 25.41 13.58 -2.22
C THR A 274 24.96 14.84 -1.49
N ALA A 275 23.67 15.15 -1.50
CA ALA A 275 23.12 16.28 -0.75
C ALA A 275 23.28 16.06 0.76
N ILE A 276 22.98 14.86 1.25
CA ILE A 276 23.19 14.49 2.65
C ILE A 276 24.68 14.56 3.02
N LEU A 277 25.57 14.08 2.15
CA LEU A 277 27.01 14.20 2.35
C LEU A 277 27.45 15.67 2.47
N TYR A 278 26.97 16.55 1.60
CA TYR A 278 27.33 17.97 1.66
C TYR A 278 26.78 18.64 2.92
N TRP A 279 25.53 18.38 3.29
CA TRP A 279 24.95 18.90 4.53
C TRP A 279 25.71 18.46 5.78
N VAL A 280 26.18 17.21 5.82
CA VAL A 280 27.01 16.70 6.93
C VAL A 280 28.44 17.24 6.89
N ASN A 281 28.96 17.62 5.72
CA ASN A 281 30.27 18.26 5.61
C ASN A 281 30.21 19.78 5.93
N ASP A 282 29.03 20.39 5.80
CA ASP A 282 28.80 21.82 6.01
C ASP A 282 28.58 22.16 7.50
N ILE A 283 28.29 21.17 8.34
CA ILE A 283 28.33 21.26 9.82
C ILE A 283 29.73 21.01 10.37
#